data_AF-A0A3S4C8W5-F1
#
_entry.id   AF-A0A3S4C8W5-F1
#
_cell.length_a   1.000
_cell.length_b   1.000
_cell.length_c   1.000
_cell.angle_alpha   90.00
_cell.angle_beta   90.00
_cell.angle_gamma   90.00
#
_symmetry.space_group_name_H-M   'P 1'
#
loop_
_entity.id
_entity.type
_entity.pdbx_description
1 polymer ?
#
loop_
_entity_poly.entity_id
_entity_poly.type
_entity_poly.pdbx_seq_one_letter_code
_entity_poly.pdbx_strand_id
1 'polypeptide(L)'
;MPKNTLYLVTYDRGRHPLTGQPKPHHWAYFLDTTTNDTTTTTSITTSPPPTSDTPHSPAREAPRQEQQQQQQPRGLIFQLRGMPGGFHYPGPERLDAAQGGEPGPVREMLEVGQVDAGDVAAVHEVLAGVQVVQDEGAAWNCQDWALTGLR
;
A
#
# COMPACT_ATOMS: atom_id res chain seq x y z
N MET A 1 21.05 -7.53 10.37
CA MET A 1 20.45 -7.95 9.09
C MET A 1 19.63 -6.78 8.55
N PRO A 2 19.41 -6.65 7.23
CA PRO A 2 18.52 -5.61 6.72
C PRO A 2 17.11 -5.77 7.31
N LYS A 3 16.43 -4.66 7.56
CA LYS A 3 15.12 -4.61 8.19
C LYS A 3 14.10 -3.95 7.27
N ASN A 4 12.90 -4.50 7.29
CA ASN A 4 11.71 -3.99 6.62
C ASN A 4 10.81 -3.37 7.67
N THR A 5 10.26 -2.19 7.39
CA THR A 5 9.31 -1.55 8.31
C THR A 5 7.92 -2.13 8.09
N LEU A 6 7.28 -2.55 9.19
CA LEU A 6 5.91 -3.05 9.21
C LEU A 6 4.97 -1.93 9.65
N TYR A 7 3.94 -1.71 8.85
CA TYR A 7 2.90 -0.73 9.09
C TYR A 7 1.56 -1.42 9.26
N LEU A 8 0.74 -0.90 10.18
CA LEU A 8 -0.70 -1.08 10.17
C LEU A 8 -1.30 0.07 9.35
N VAL A 9 -2.08 -0.26 8.33
CA VAL A 9 -2.62 0.72 7.39
C VAL A 9 -4.13 0.67 7.35
N THR A 10 -4.73 1.84 7.14
CA THR A 10 -6.13 1.95 6.73
C THR A 10 -6.24 2.54 5.34
N TYR A 11 -7.18 2.06 4.54
CA TYR A 11 -7.38 2.56 3.18
C TYR A 11 -8.85 2.56 2.77
N ASP A 12 -9.15 3.34 1.74
CA ASP A 12 -10.48 3.41 1.15
C ASP A 12 -10.79 2.21 0.26
N ARG A 13 -11.99 1.65 0.39
CA ARG A 13 -12.54 0.64 -0.54
C ARG A 13 -13.52 1.23 -1.56
N GLY A 14 -13.47 2.55 -1.72
CA GLY A 14 -14.41 3.31 -2.52
C GLY A 14 -15.82 3.37 -1.93
N ARG A 15 -16.81 3.44 -2.81
CA ARG A 15 -18.23 3.63 -2.46
C ARG A 15 -19.06 2.40 -2.79
N HIS A 16 -20.15 2.20 -2.05
CA HIS A 16 -21.10 1.13 -2.34
C HIS A 16 -21.81 1.42 -3.68
N PRO A 17 -21.84 0.46 -4.62
CA PRO A 17 -22.30 0.72 -5.99
C PRO A 17 -23.78 1.10 -6.07
N LEU A 18 -24.62 0.60 -5.15
CA LEU A 18 -26.06 0.86 -5.17
C LEU A 18 -26.47 2.12 -4.38
N THR A 19 -25.73 2.48 -3.33
CA THR A 19 -26.14 3.56 -2.40
C THR A 19 -25.25 4.80 -2.51
N GLY A 20 -24.10 4.69 -3.19
CA GLY A 20 -23.10 5.75 -3.28
C GLY A 20 -22.41 6.10 -1.96
N GLN A 21 -22.78 5.44 -0.86
CA GLN A 21 -22.20 5.71 0.46
C GLN A 21 -20.74 5.23 0.52
N PRO A 22 -19.84 5.95 1.21
CA PRO A 22 -18.48 5.46 1.46
C PRO A 22 -18.54 4.09 2.15
N LYS A 23 -17.75 3.13 1.67
CA LYS A 23 -17.57 1.88 2.41
C LYS A 23 -16.73 2.16 3.65
N PRO A 24 -16.91 1.38 4.74
CA PRO A 24 -15.99 1.43 5.87
C PRO A 24 -14.56 1.17 5.41
N HIS A 25 -13.62 1.90 6.01
CA HIS A 25 -12.19 1.71 5.80
C HIS A 25 -11.80 0.27 6.06
N HIS A 26 -10.82 -0.22 5.30
CA HIS A 26 -10.25 -1.54 5.50
C HIS A 26 -8.92 -1.43 6.21
N TRP A 27 -8.61 -2.43 7.05
CA TRP A 27 -7.39 -2.50 7.82
C TRP A 27 -6.53 -3.63 7.27
N ALA A 28 -5.24 -3.36 7.08
CA ALA A 28 -4.29 -4.33 6.59
C ALA A 28 -2.91 -4.07 7.19
N TYR A 29 -2.01 -5.04 7.05
CA TYR A 29 -0.60 -4.81 7.26
C TYR A 29 0.09 -4.50 5.95
N PHE A 30 1.01 -3.54 5.97
CA PHE A 30 1.89 -3.24 4.86
C PHE A 30 3.33 -3.38 5.32
N LEU A 31 4.11 -4.23 4.64
CA LEU A 31 5.52 -4.39 4.86
C LEU A 31 6.28 -3.66 3.75
N ASP A 32 6.95 -2.57 4.11
CA ASP A 32 7.81 -1.83 3.19
C ASP A 32 9.11 -2.61 2.94
N THR A 33 9.32 -2.99 1.69
CA THR A 33 10.52 -3.71 1.26
C THR A 33 11.50 -2.82 0.48
N THR A 34 11.22 -1.53 0.31
CA THR A 34 12.04 -0.59 -0.47
C THR A 34 13.43 -0.40 0.10
N THR A 35 13.62 -0.60 1.40
CA THR A 35 14.95 -0.53 2.06
C THR A 35 15.94 -1.55 1.49
N ASN A 36 15.46 -2.62 0.84
CA ASN A 36 16.31 -3.62 0.18
C ASN A 36 16.45 -3.44 -1.33
N ASP A 37 15.69 -2.54 -1.93
CA ASP A 37 15.68 -2.31 -3.39
C ASP A 37 16.72 -1.23 -3.78
N THR A 38 17.90 -1.26 -3.14
CA THR A 38 19.05 -0.43 -3.54
C THR A 38 19.66 -1.01 -4.81
N THR A 39 18.89 -1.04 -5.90
CA THR A 39 19.47 -1.15 -7.24
C THR A 39 20.02 0.23 -7.55
N THR A 40 21.35 0.36 -7.49
CA THR A 40 22.12 1.53 -7.91
C THR A 40 21.71 1.92 -9.33
N THR A 41 20.75 2.83 -9.46
CA THR A 41 20.48 3.51 -10.73
C THR A 41 21.57 4.54 -10.90
N THR A 42 22.68 4.14 -11.52
CA THR A 42 23.68 5.07 -12.05
C THR A 42 23.01 5.83 -13.19
N SER A 43 22.45 7.00 -12.87
CA SER A 43 21.94 7.94 -13.86
C SER A 43 23.10 8.51 -14.66
N ILE A 44 23.41 7.91 -15.80
CA ILE A 44 24.31 8.48 -16.79
C ILE A 44 23.51 9.56 -17.54
N THR A 45 23.56 10.80 -17.05
CA THR A 45 23.02 11.95 -17.77
C THR A 45 23.98 12.30 -18.91
N THR A 46 23.69 11.81 -20.11
CA THR A 46 24.32 12.33 -21.34
C THR A 46 23.37 13.34 -21.97
N SER A 47 23.61 14.62 -21.70
CA SER A 47 22.94 15.73 -22.38
C SER A 47 23.25 15.72 -23.88
N PRO A 48 22.28 15.88 -24.80
CA PRO A 48 22.57 16.27 -26.17
C PRO A 48 22.84 17.78 -26.28
N PRO A 49 23.67 18.25 -27.23
CA PRO A 49 24.02 19.66 -27.38
C PRO A 49 22.89 20.50 -28.00
N PRO A 50 22.91 21.83 -27.83
CA PRO A 50 21.88 22.72 -28.36
C PRO A 50 22.11 23.05 -29.84
N THR A 51 21.04 23.12 -30.61
CA THR A 51 21.03 23.80 -31.92
C THR A 51 19.88 24.80 -31.99
N SER A 52 20.25 26.06 -32.25
CA SER A 52 19.42 27.23 -32.51
C SER A 52 18.43 27.03 -33.69
N ASP A 53 17.22 27.58 -33.65
CA ASP A 53 16.93 28.97 -34.05
C ASP A 53 15.41 29.27 -34.20
N THR A 54 14.98 30.40 -33.60
CA THR A 54 13.84 31.31 -33.97
C THR A 54 12.35 30.96 -33.67
N PRO A 55 11.40 31.95 -33.61
CA PRO A 55 10.61 32.24 -32.38
C PRO A 55 9.07 32.32 -32.58
N HIS A 56 8.26 32.20 -31.51
CA HIS A 56 7.04 33.02 -31.32
C HIS A 56 6.34 32.81 -29.96
N SER A 57 6.03 33.96 -29.33
CA SER A 57 4.98 34.25 -28.33
C SER A 57 5.05 33.69 -26.89
N PRO A 58 4.91 34.56 -25.85
CA PRO A 58 4.90 34.15 -24.46
C PRO A 58 3.51 33.63 -24.06
N ALA A 59 3.33 32.31 -24.05
CA ALA A 59 2.24 31.71 -23.29
C ALA A 59 2.57 31.83 -21.80
N ARG A 60 1.68 32.51 -21.05
CA ARG A 60 1.68 32.57 -19.58
C ARG A 60 1.95 31.18 -18.99
N GLU A 61 3.09 31.01 -18.33
CA GLU A 61 3.33 29.87 -17.46
C GLU A 61 2.32 29.91 -16.31
N ALA A 62 1.32 29.04 -16.37
CA ALA A 62 0.54 28.67 -15.20
C ALA A 62 1.48 28.00 -14.19
N PRO A 63 1.34 28.25 -12.88
CA PRO A 63 2.17 27.60 -11.89
C PRO A 63 2.00 26.08 -12.02
N ARG A 64 3.09 25.40 -12.39
CA ARG A 64 3.19 23.94 -12.25
C ARG A 64 2.98 23.65 -10.78
N GLN A 65 1.80 23.13 -10.45
CA GLN A 65 1.63 22.44 -9.19
C GLN A 65 2.62 21.27 -9.24
N GLU A 66 3.70 21.37 -8.46
CA GLU A 66 4.49 20.22 -8.05
C GLU A 66 3.51 19.27 -7.35
N GLN A 67 2.86 18.41 -8.14
CA GLN A 67 2.34 17.16 -7.64
C GLN A 67 3.57 16.45 -7.12
N GLN A 68 3.82 16.58 -5.81
CA GLN A 68 4.64 15.64 -5.08
C GLN A 68 4.06 14.28 -5.42
N GLN A 69 4.70 13.59 -6.37
CA GLN A 69 4.51 12.17 -6.56
C GLN A 69 4.98 11.56 -5.25
N GLN A 70 4.04 11.44 -4.32
CA GLN A 70 4.18 10.60 -3.14
C GLN A 70 4.66 9.26 -3.70
N GLN A 71 5.91 8.93 -3.39
CA GLN A 71 6.51 7.69 -3.85
C GLN A 71 5.57 6.59 -3.38
N GLN A 72 4.90 5.96 -4.33
CA GLN A 72 3.91 4.95 -4.01
C GLN A 72 4.64 3.84 -3.25
N PRO A 73 4.19 3.48 -2.04
CA PRO A 73 4.88 2.52 -1.21
C PRO A 73 4.90 1.16 -1.93
N ARG A 74 6.10 0.59 -2.15
CA ARG A 74 6.28 -0.73 -2.75
C ARG A 74 6.55 -1.74 -1.65
N GLY A 75 5.83 -2.85 -1.65
CA GLY A 75 5.96 -3.82 -0.59
C GLY A 75 4.95 -4.95 -0.67
N LEU A 76 4.78 -5.63 0.47
CA LEU A 76 3.79 -6.68 0.64
C LEU A 76 2.63 -6.17 1.47
N ILE A 77 1.41 -6.40 1.01
CA ILE A 77 0.21 -6.18 1.79
C ILE A 77 -0.38 -7.51 2.28
N PHE A 78 -0.81 -7.52 3.54
CA PHE A 78 -1.47 -8.65 4.18
C PHE A 78 -2.87 -8.18 4.57
N GLN A 79 -3.88 -8.63 3.83
CA GLN A 79 -5.25 -8.14 3.96
C GLN A 79 -6.27 -9.28 3.97
N LEU A 80 -7.39 -9.08 4.66
CA LEU A 80 -8.52 -9.98 4.54
C LEU A 80 -9.32 -9.69 3.27
N ARG A 81 -9.76 -10.75 2.61
CA ARG A 81 -10.67 -10.70 1.46
C ARG A 81 -12.03 -11.28 1.85
N GLY A 82 -13.06 -10.88 1.12
CA GLY A 82 -14.44 -11.37 1.31
C GLY A 82 -15.36 -10.35 1.96
N MET A 83 -16.48 -10.87 2.47
CA MET A 83 -17.56 -10.13 3.12
C MET A 83 -17.72 -10.64 4.57
N PRO A 84 -18.42 -9.90 5.46
CA PRO A 84 -18.83 -10.44 6.75
C PRO A 84 -19.40 -11.85 6.63
N GLY A 85 -19.03 -12.76 7.53
CA GLY A 85 -19.36 -14.19 7.47
C GLY A 85 -18.57 -15.04 6.46
N GLY A 86 -17.86 -14.43 5.50
CA GLY A 86 -17.10 -15.12 4.45
C GLY A 86 -15.67 -14.61 4.29
N PHE A 87 -15.10 -14.01 5.34
CA PHE A 87 -13.73 -13.51 5.30
C PHE A 87 -12.73 -14.66 5.18
N HIS A 88 -11.61 -14.39 4.50
CA HIS A 88 -10.45 -15.26 4.43
C HIS A 88 -9.17 -14.43 4.22
N TYR A 89 -8.03 -15.01 4.60
CA TYR A 89 -6.70 -14.44 4.37
C TYR A 89 -5.99 -15.21 3.26
N PRO A 90 -5.72 -14.61 2.07
CA PRO A 90 -5.14 -15.32 0.93
C PRO A 90 -3.61 -15.44 1.00
N GLY A 91 -2.95 -14.82 1.98
CA GLY A 91 -1.51 -14.68 2.03
C GLY A 91 -1.03 -13.27 1.65
N PRO A 92 0.31 -13.05 1.61
CA PRO A 92 0.88 -11.77 1.24
C PRO A 92 0.68 -11.49 -0.26
N GLU A 93 0.22 -10.29 -0.56
CA GLU A 93 0.03 -9.81 -1.93
C GLU A 93 1.07 -8.72 -2.24
N ARG A 94 1.64 -8.70 -3.46
CA ARG A 94 2.52 -7.61 -3.86
C ARG A 94 1.69 -6.38 -4.18
N LEU A 95 2.04 -5.26 -3.56
CA LEU A 95 1.46 -3.98 -3.91
C LEU A 95 2.21 -3.38 -5.09
N ASP A 96 1.66 -3.51 -6.30
CA ASP A 96 2.12 -2.74 -7.45
C ASP A 96 1.20 -1.53 -7.67
N ALA A 97 1.68 -0.38 -7.24
CA ALA A 97 0.96 0.88 -7.35
C ALA A 97 0.64 1.30 -8.80
N ALA A 98 1.35 0.74 -9.78
CA ALA A 98 1.05 0.99 -11.19
C ALA A 98 -0.23 0.26 -11.68
N GLN A 99 -0.67 -0.76 -10.95
CA GLN A 99 -1.73 -1.67 -11.41
C GLN A 99 -3.16 -1.24 -10.99
N GLY A 100 -3.30 -0.19 -10.17
CA GLY A 100 -4.60 0.42 -9.86
C GLY A 100 -5.63 -0.53 -9.23
N GLY A 101 -5.18 -1.47 -8.40
CA GLY A 101 -6.03 -2.44 -7.69
C GLY A 101 -6.28 -2.08 -6.22
N GLU A 102 -7.05 -2.92 -5.51
CA GLU A 102 -7.15 -2.87 -4.04
C GLU A 102 -5.80 -3.29 -3.42
N PRO A 103 -5.30 -2.58 -2.39
CA PRO A 103 -5.95 -1.53 -1.62
C PRO A 103 -6.12 -0.21 -2.39
N GLY A 104 -7.26 0.44 -2.20
CA GLY A 104 -7.43 1.84 -2.63
C GLY A 104 -6.49 2.81 -1.88
N PRO A 105 -6.69 4.13 -2.04
CA PRO A 105 -5.82 5.13 -1.43
C PRO A 105 -5.65 4.92 0.08
N VAL A 106 -4.39 4.84 0.52
CA VAL A 106 -4.03 4.78 1.93
C VAL A 106 -4.48 6.07 2.61
N ARG A 107 -5.13 5.92 3.76
CA ARG A 107 -5.63 7.01 4.59
C ARG A 107 -4.71 7.32 5.74
N GLU A 108 -4.35 6.29 6.50
CA GLU A 108 -3.46 6.39 7.65
C GLU A 108 -2.49 5.21 7.64
N MET A 109 -1.26 5.48 8.07
CA MET A 109 -0.22 4.47 8.28
C MET A 109 0.37 4.64 9.66
N LEU A 110 0.37 3.57 10.45
CA LEU A 110 1.03 3.51 11.74
C LEU A 110 2.17 2.52 11.67
N GLU A 111 3.40 2.97 11.92
CA GLU A 111 4.53 2.06 12.11
C GLU A 111 4.29 1.23 13.39
N VAL A 112 4.27 -0.09 13.24
CA VAL A 112 4.06 -1.03 14.35
C VAL A 112 5.29 -1.85 14.69
N GLY A 113 6.33 -1.79 13.85
CA GLY A 113 7.62 -2.39 14.15
C GLY A 113 8.49 -2.60 12.93
N GLN A 114 9.56 -3.38 13.12
CA GLN A 114 10.47 -3.78 12.07
C GLN A 114 10.63 -5.29 12.06
N VAL A 115 10.74 -5.86 10.86
CA VAL A 115 10.93 -7.29 10.63
C VAL A 115 12.24 -7.49 9.88
N ASP A 116 13.06 -8.43 10.30
CA ASP A 116 14.27 -8.77 9.56
C ASP A 116 13.90 -9.29 8.16
N ALA A 117 14.67 -8.93 7.14
CA ALA A 117 14.31 -9.26 5.75
C ALA A 117 14.20 -10.78 5.47
N GLY A 118 14.85 -11.62 6.28
CA GLY A 118 14.73 -13.07 6.23
C GLY A 118 13.43 -13.62 6.85
N ASP A 119 12.75 -12.84 7.68
CA ASP A 119 11.64 -13.28 8.53
C ASP A 119 10.27 -12.83 8.01
N VAL A 120 10.19 -12.38 6.75
CA VAL A 120 8.92 -11.99 6.13
C VAL A 120 7.91 -13.14 6.12
N ALA A 121 8.38 -14.38 5.94
CA ALA A 121 7.53 -15.57 6.01
C ALA A 121 6.90 -15.74 7.40
N ALA A 122 7.61 -15.37 8.48
CA ALA A 122 7.07 -15.47 9.83
C ALA A 122 5.88 -14.54 10.05
N VAL A 123 5.87 -13.36 9.40
CA VAL A 123 4.70 -12.45 9.42
C VAL A 123 3.49 -13.12 8.80
N HIS A 124 3.66 -13.82 7.68
CA HIS A 124 2.57 -14.57 7.05
C HIS A 124 2.04 -15.68 7.97
N GLU A 125 2.92 -16.48 8.57
CA GLU A 125 2.53 -17.58 9.47
C GLU A 125 1.72 -17.07 10.67
N VAL A 126 2.15 -15.96 11.30
CA VAL A 126 1.42 -15.33 12.40
C VAL A 126 0.02 -14.92 11.94
N LEU A 127 -0.09 -14.20 10.81
CA LEU A 127 -1.36 -13.70 10.31
C LEU A 127 -2.29 -14.79 9.78
N ALA A 128 -1.73 -15.89 9.25
CA ALA A 128 -2.48 -17.08 8.86
C ALA A 128 -3.03 -17.86 10.06
N GLY A 129 -2.37 -17.77 11.22
CA GLY A 129 -2.83 -18.36 12.48
C GLY A 129 -3.93 -17.56 13.19
N VAL A 130 -4.18 -16.31 12.81
CA VAL A 130 -5.25 -15.49 13.42
C VAL A 130 -6.61 -16.06 13.06
N GLN A 131 -7.43 -16.36 14.07
CA GLN A 131 -8.77 -16.87 13.85
C GLN A 131 -9.65 -15.86 13.09
N VAL A 132 -10.22 -16.33 11.99
CA VAL A 132 -11.18 -15.56 11.18
C VAL A 132 -12.59 -15.98 11.57
N VAL A 133 -13.41 -15.01 11.99
CA VAL A 133 -14.80 -15.27 12.37
C VAL A 133 -15.67 -15.28 11.10
N GLN A 134 -16.30 -16.42 10.84
CA GLN A 134 -17.21 -16.65 9.71
C GLN A 134 -18.69 -16.55 10.13
N ASP A 135 -19.00 -15.56 10.94
CA ASP A 135 -20.37 -15.24 11.37
C ASP A 135 -20.77 -13.86 10.83
N GLU A 136 -21.82 -13.81 10.01
CA GLU A 136 -22.35 -12.57 9.43
C GLU A 136 -22.95 -11.64 10.50
N GLY A 137 -23.41 -12.18 11.62
CA GLY A 137 -23.99 -11.43 12.73
C GLY A 137 -22.96 -10.87 13.72
N ALA A 138 -21.68 -11.27 13.60
CA ALA A 138 -20.63 -10.82 14.49
C ALA A 138 -20.22 -9.37 14.17
N ALA A 139 -19.91 -8.58 15.20
CA ALA A 139 -19.27 -7.27 15.03
C ALA A 139 -17.80 -7.36 14.57
N TRP A 140 -17.27 -8.59 14.49
CA TRP A 140 -15.90 -8.90 14.13
C TRP A 140 -15.61 -8.50 12.68
N ASN A 141 -14.47 -7.85 12.46
CA ASN A 141 -14.09 -7.38 11.13
C ASN A 141 -12.55 -7.34 10.95
N CYS A 142 -12.08 -6.76 9.84
CA CYS A 142 -10.66 -6.64 9.52
C CYS A 142 -9.84 -5.89 10.58
N GLN A 143 -10.46 -4.98 11.34
CA GLN A 143 -9.83 -4.31 12.48
C GLN A 143 -9.52 -5.30 13.60
N ASP A 144 -10.47 -6.15 13.99
CA ASP A 144 -10.26 -7.16 15.05
C ASP A 144 -9.19 -8.17 14.66
N TRP A 145 -9.22 -8.62 13.40
CA TRP A 145 -8.16 -9.47 12.83
C TRP A 145 -6.80 -8.80 12.91
N ALA A 146 -6.71 -7.55 12.45
CA ALA A 146 -5.45 -6.81 12.45
C ALA A 146 -4.92 -6.62 13.87
N LEU A 147 -5.76 -6.21 14.82
CA LEU A 147 -5.35 -6.03 16.22
C LEU A 147 -4.94 -7.34 16.90
N THR A 148 -5.53 -8.47 16.51
CA THR A 148 -5.16 -9.78 17.04
C THR A 148 -3.78 -10.21 16.54
N GLY A 149 -3.43 -9.92 15.29
CA GLY A 149 -2.11 -10.21 14.73
C GLY A 149 -0.94 -9.44 15.35
N LEU A 150 -1.21 -8.42 16.17
CA LEU A 150 -0.19 -7.69 16.94
C LEU A 150 0.17 -8.35 18.28
N ARG A 151 -0.60 -9.35 18.72
CA ARG A 151 -0.42 -10.01 20.02
C ARG A 151 0.52 -11.20 19.93
#